data_AF-A0A536SZ53-F1
#
_entry.id   AF-A0A536SZ53-F1
#
_cell.length_a   1.000
_cell.length_b   1.000
_cell.length_c   1.000
_cell.angle_alpha   90.00
_cell.angle_beta   90.00
_cell.angle_gamma   90.00
#
_symmetry.space_group_name_H-M   'P 1'
#
loop_
_entity.id
_entity.type
_entity.pdbx_description
1 polymer ?
#
loop_
_entity_poly.entity_id
_entity_poly.type
_entity_poly.pdbx_seq_one_letter_code
_entity_poly.pdbx_strand_id
1 'polypeptide(L)'
;QKLSEAYGQQFYVENLPGAGGNTGIGKAAKMPADGRVVVVVSTGFIINPLLYPKGVPYDPIKDFAPAASTATRSRRPALRRT
;
A
#
# COMPACT_ATOMS: atom_id res chain seq x y z
N GLN A 1 11.12 -18.41 -0.92
CA GLN A 1 10.46 -17.09 -0.84
C GLN A 1 11.53 -16.07 -0.46
N LYS A 2 11.81 -15.08 -1.32
CA LYS A 2 13.00 -14.21 -1.19
C LYS A 2 13.08 -13.40 0.13
N LEU A 3 11.94 -12.92 0.64
CA LEU A 3 11.92 -12.20 1.93
C LEU A 3 12.29 -13.12 3.09
N SER A 4 11.74 -14.33 3.10
CA SER A 4 12.04 -15.29 4.16
C SER A 4 13.50 -15.74 4.15
N GLU A 5 14.08 -15.90 2.96
CA GLU A 5 15.51 -16.18 2.79
C GLU A 5 16.40 -15.02 3.25
N ALA A 6 16.01 -13.77 2.95
CA ALA A 6 16.80 -12.58 3.29
C ALA A 6 16.79 -12.25 4.80
N TYR A 7 15.69 -12.52 5.50
CA TYR A 7 15.51 -12.12 6.90
C TYR A 7 15.48 -13.30 7.88
N GLY A 8 15.58 -14.54 7.41
CA GLY A 8 15.57 -15.74 8.27
C GLY A 8 14.27 -15.94 9.05
N GLN A 9 13.17 -15.29 8.64
CA GLN A 9 11.86 -15.35 9.29
C GLN A 9 10.77 -15.66 8.26
N GLN A 10 9.66 -16.25 8.69
CA GLN A 10 8.56 -16.55 7.78
C GLN A 10 7.71 -15.30 7.52
N PHE A 11 7.43 -15.02 6.24
CA PHE A 11 6.49 -13.98 5.84
C PHE A 11 5.18 -14.61 5.36
N TYR A 12 4.06 -14.01 5.79
CA TYR A 12 2.71 -14.40 5.38
C TYR A 12 2.06 -13.24 4.61
N VAL A 13 1.35 -13.59 3.53
CA VAL A 13 0.60 -12.61 2.73
C VAL A 13 -0.87 -12.67 3.13
N GLU A 14 -1.39 -11.58 3.67
CA GLU A 14 -2.82 -11.40 3.96
C GLU A 14 -3.42 -10.45 2.91
N ASN A 15 -4.40 -10.91 2.14
CA ASN A 15 -5.10 -10.09 1.16
C ASN A 15 -6.42 -9.59 1.76
N LEU A 16 -6.52 -8.27 1.96
CA LEU A 16 -7.70 -7.61 2.51
C LEU A 16 -8.34 -6.66 1.48
N PRO A 17 -9.20 -7.18 0.58
CA PRO A 17 -9.85 -6.36 -0.44
C PRO A 17 -10.96 -5.46 0.14
N GLY A 18 -11.32 -4.42 -0.60
CA GLY A 18 -12.44 -3.53 -0.26
C GLY A 18 -12.06 -2.05 -0.32
N ALA A 19 -13.05 -1.20 -0.67
CA ALA A 19 -12.93 0.26 -0.72
C ALA A 19 -11.65 0.76 -1.45
N GLY A 20 -11.28 0.12 -2.57
CA GLY A 20 -10.08 0.48 -3.33
C GLY A 20 -8.76 0.26 -2.58
N GLY A 21 -8.73 -0.67 -1.60
CA GLY A 21 -7.57 -0.99 -0.76
C GLY A 21 -7.62 -0.36 0.63
N ASN A 22 -8.53 0.59 0.86
CA ASN A 22 -8.56 1.35 2.12
C ASN A 22 -8.85 0.49 3.35
N THR A 23 -9.56 -0.62 3.21
CA THR A 23 -9.85 -1.55 4.31
C THR A 23 -8.57 -2.16 4.88
N GLY A 24 -7.71 -2.73 4.02
CA GLY A 24 -6.44 -3.32 4.43
C GLY A 24 -5.47 -2.27 4.99
N ILE A 25 -5.36 -1.12 4.32
CA ILE A 25 -4.50 -0.02 4.75
C ILE A 25 -4.96 0.51 6.13
N GLY A 26 -6.26 0.71 6.32
CA GLY A 26 -6.83 1.17 7.59
C GLY A 26 -6.64 0.20 8.75
N LYS A 27 -6.69 -1.11 8.48
CA LYS A 27 -6.35 -2.13 9.49
C LYS A 27 -4.89 -1.98 9.90
N ALA A 28 -3.98 -1.89 8.92
CA ALA A 28 -2.55 -1.78 9.16
C ALA A 28 -2.15 -0.49 9.89
N ALA A 29 -2.78 0.65 9.56
CA ALA A 29 -2.54 1.93 10.25
C ALA A 29 -2.83 1.87 11.76
N LYS A 30 -3.68 0.94 12.20
CA LYS A 30 -4.05 0.74 13.61
C LYS A 30 -3.23 -0.35 14.30
N MET A 31 -2.34 -1.04 13.58
CA MET A 31 -1.48 -2.07 14.14
C MET A 31 -0.25 -1.43 14.82
N PRO A 32 0.42 -2.16 15.73
CA PRO A 32 1.67 -1.69 16.32
C PRO A 32 2.73 -1.38 15.25
N ALA A 33 3.39 -0.23 15.36
CA ALA A 33 4.48 0.19 14.47
C ALA A 33 5.82 -0.49 14.81
N ASP A 34 5.81 -1.81 14.96
CA ASP A 34 6.95 -2.63 15.40
C ASP A 34 7.75 -3.25 14.24
N GLY A 35 7.40 -2.92 12.99
CA GLY A 35 8.07 -3.39 11.77
C GLY A 35 7.65 -4.78 11.31
N ARG A 36 6.69 -5.45 11.97
CA ARG A 36 6.21 -6.79 11.58
C ARG A 36 5.14 -6.77 10.50
N VAL A 37 4.54 -5.60 10.28
CA VAL A 37 3.49 -5.38 9.29
C VAL A 37 4.04 -4.47 8.21
N VAL A 38 3.98 -4.95 6.96
CA VAL A 38 4.33 -4.16 5.79
C VAL A 38 3.13 -4.17 4.86
N VAL A 39 2.73 -2.98 4.39
CA VAL A 39 1.63 -2.82 3.45
C VAL A 39 2.19 -2.52 2.08
N VAL A 40 1.74 -3.28 1.08
CA VAL A 40 2.03 -2.98 -0.33
C VAL A 40 0.91 -2.10 -0.87
N VAL A 41 1.26 -0.88 -1.25
CA VAL A 41 0.31 0.12 -1.73
C VAL A 41 0.57 0.49 -3.18
N SER A 42 -0.45 1.07 -3.82
CA SER A 42 -0.36 1.69 -5.15
C SER A 42 -0.75 3.16 -5.07
N THR A 43 -0.81 3.87 -6.20
CA THR A 43 -1.17 5.30 -6.26
C THR A 43 -2.50 5.63 -5.57
N GLY A 44 -3.43 4.68 -5.49
CA GLY A 44 -4.70 4.85 -4.77
C GLY A 44 -4.54 5.23 -3.29
N PHE A 45 -3.43 4.85 -2.65
CA PHE A 45 -3.11 5.20 -1.26
C PHE A 45 -3.04 6.71 -1.00
N ILE A 46 -2.54 7.49 -1.97
CA ILE A 46 -2.48 8.96 -1.86
C ILE A 46 -3.77 9.59 -2.38
N ILE A 47 -4.36 9.03 -3.43
CA ILE A 47 -5.54 9.61 -4.09
C ILE A 47 -6.80 9.46 -3.23
N ASN A 48 -7.00 8.30 -2.60
CA ASN A 48 -8.24 7.98 -1.90
C ASN A 48 -8.54 8.97 -0.74
N PRO A 49 -7.59 9.31 0.15
CA PRO A 49 -7.83 10.32 1.20
C PRO A 49 -8.25 11.69 0.67
N LEU A 50 -7.78 12.07 -0.53
CA LEU A 50 -8.12 13.35 -1.17
C LEU A 50 -9.54 13.34 -1.76
N LEU A 51 -9.98 12.20 -2.28
CA LEU A 51 -11.32 12.05 -2.86
C LEU A 51 -12.40 11.76 -1.81
N TYR A 52 -12.05 11.03 -0.75
CA TYR A 52 -12.99 10.55 0.28
C TYR A 52 -12.52 10.92 1.70
N PRO A 53 -12.36 12.21 2.03
CA PRO A 53 -11.72 12.64 3.27
C PRO A 53 -12.40 12.17 4.56
N LYS A 54 -13.69 11.80 4.50
CA LYS A 54 -14.45 11.25 5.64
C LYS A 54 -14.54 9.71 5.65
N GLY A 55 -14.21 9.05 4.55
CA GLY A 55 -14.41 7.62 4.35
C GLY A 55 -13.12 6.79 4.41
N VAL A 56 -11.95 7.44 4.41
CA VAL A 56 -10.66 6.76 4.45
C VAL A 56 -10.13 6.67 5.89
N PRO A 57 -9.90 5.45 6.41
CA PRO A 57 -9.51 5.24 7.81
C PRO A 57 -7.99 5.28 8.05
N TYR A 58 -7.25 6.19 7.38
CA TYR A 58 -5.81 6.41 7.56
C TYR A 58 -5.36 7.77 7.04
N ASP A 59 -4.26 8.30 7.58
CA ASP A 59 -3.49 9.43 7.08
C ASP A 59 -2.24 8.91 6.34
N PRO A 60 -2.11 9.13 5.02
CA PRO A 60 -1.02 8.54 4.24
C PRO A 60 0.37 9.10 4.59
N ILE A 61 0.44 10.25 5.27
CA ILE A 61 1.69 10.93 5.63
C ILE A 61 2.09 10.62 7.07
N LYS A 62 1.12 10.58 8.00
CA LYS A 62 1.40 10.40 9.42
C LYS A 62 1.48 8.94 9.85
N ASP A 63 0.68 8.08 9.24
CA ASP A 63 0.52 6.71 9.73
C ASP A 63 1.53 5.74 9.11
N PHE A 64 2.30 6.16 8.11
CA PHE A 64 3.18 5.27 7.35
C PHE A 64 4.55 5.87 7.07
N ALA A 65 5.58 5.04 7.25
CA ALA A 65 6.94 5.32 6.79
C ALA A 65 7.19 4.64 5.43
N PRO A 66 7.74 5.35 4.43
CA PRO A 66 8.05 4.74 3.13
C PRO A 66 9.20 3.74 3.26
N ALA A 67 9.01 2.53 2.74
CA ALA A 67 10.02 1.47 2.77
C ALA A 67 10.77 1.32 1.44
N ALA A 68 10.08 0.94 0.37
CA ALA A 68 10.67 0.72 -0.95
C ALA A 68 9.64 0.82 -2.07
N SER A 69 10.08 1.21 -3.28
CA SER A 69 9.26 1.10 -4.49
C SER A 69 9.42 -0.30 -5.10
N THR A 70 8.31 -1.01 -5.27
CA THR A 70 8.31 -2.40 -5.77
C THR A 70 8.13 -2.49 -7.27
N ALA A 71 7.37 -1.55 -7.86
CA ALA A 71 7.12 -1.51 -9.29
C ALA A 71 6.74 -0.10 -9.72
N THR A 72 7.24 0.33 -10.88
CA THR A 72 6.80 1.56 -11.54
C THR A 72 5.97 1.20 -12.76
N ARG A 73 4.83 1.86 -12.92
CA ARG A 73 3.99 1.67 -14.10
C ARG A 73 4.71 2.27 -15.32
N SER A 74 5.15 1.42 -16.24
CA SER A 74 5.75 1.86 -17.50
C SER A 74 4.73 2.66 -18.31
N ARG A 75 5.07 3.92 -18.61
CA ARG A 75 4.21 4.83 -19.39
C ARG A 75 4.41 4.51 -20.87
N ARG A 76 3.57 3.65 -21.44
CA ARG A 76 3.51 3.49 -22.90
C ARG A 76 3.00 4.80 -23.52
N PRO A 77 3.62 5.34 -24.58
CA PRO A 77 3.09 6.50 -25.28
C PRO A 77 1.69 6.17 -25.78
N ALA A 78 0.70 6.98 -25.39
CA ALA A 78 -0.61 6.90 -25.99
C ALA A 78 -0.46 7.41 -27.44
N LEU A 79 -0.44 6.50 -28.41
CA LEU A 79 -0.65 6.85 -29.81
C LEU A 79 -2.07 7.40 -29.90
N ARG A 80 -2.17 8.73 -29.94
CA ARG A 80 -3.41 9.43 -30.26
C ARG A 80 -3.75 9.04 -31.69
N ARG A 81 -4.75 8.16 -31.90
CA ARG A 81 -5.36 7.99 -33.22
C ARG A 81 -6.04 9.32 -33.54
N THR A 82 -5.43 10.06 -34.46
CA THR A 82 -6.09 11.13 -35.22
C THR A 82 -7.16 10.56 -36.11
#